data_AF-A0A5P9XVD5-F1
#
_entry.id   AF-A0A5P9XVD5-F1
#
_cell.length_a   1.000
_cell.length_b   1.000
_cell.length_c   1.000
_cell.angle_alpha   90.00
_cell.angle_beta   90.00
_cell.angle_gamma   90.00
#
_symmetry.space_group_name_H-M   'P 1'
#
loop_
_entity.id
_entity.type
_entity.pdbx_description
1 polymer ?
#
loop_
_entity_poly.entity_id
_entity_poly.type
_entity_poly.pdbx_seq_one_letter_code
_entity_poly.pdbx_strand_id
1 'polypeptide(L)'
;MAWTAESAEVIVCTPDDPALLAHVRQTLGVENLTFRVATRPDLIRLIENSADLNDDFPVYGGRTPLAKVRTYLAGERTRYSAQRTRFARSRTGLALARTGVALTSIGVAFLRLFGGGAWLFFEIPLLVFGILAMIDGLLWYLPARQESRAIKTYLPYAVPENYSALNVIDPGGQMAFRRSPVVAVAAGLREAWDALSPVERRRFLANDRTNLAEERTILAYLRTMMAKARTGLAFARTGVAFAAIGIGFIRKFPTGPWSIFDWSLIAIGLFMLVEGFLWYHPGRDAANRALEAVSNAHVKRGPWDRIFPSLCLYTHNIDPLVEANAEQARPGVFATTGLALERTTLADKRNVMSRLRTVMARARTGMAFIRTGFSIMTVGAGLYIYFEFTGHVDILWTIFDAALVIIGLYLIVDGLRWYLPAERVKRSSPLVDGSFEIADADYSQPKSAWKRTNYPHEH
;
A
#
# COMPACT_ATOMS: atom_id res chain seq x y z
N MET A 1 1.40 19.13 -27.11
CA MET A 1 2.73 18.87 -27.68
C MET A 1 2.85 17.40 -27.97
N ALA A 2 2.60 17.05 -29.22
CA ALA A 2 2.98 15.77 -29.79
C ALA A 2 4.34 15.96 -30.47
N TRP A 3 5.26 15.03 -30.22
CA TRP A 3 6.55 14.97 -30.90
C TRP A 3 6.69 13.54 -31.44
N THR A 4 6.77 13.43 -32.76
CA THR A 4 7.05 12.20 -33.49
C THR A 4 8.36 12.34 -34.24
N ALA A 5 8.88 11.25 -34.82
CA ALA A 5 10.11 11.29 -35.61
C ALA A 5 10.01 12.24 -36.82
N GLU A 6 8.79 12.53 -37.30
CA GLU A 6 8.55 13.29 -38.54
C GLU A 6 7.84 14.63 -38.32
N SER A 7 7.23 14.86 -37.14
CA SER A 7 6.55 16.11 -36.83
C SER A 7 6.69 16.54 -35.37
N ALA A 8 6.85 17.85 -35.16
CA ALA A 8 6.89 18.47 -33.83
C ALA A 8 5.97 19.69 -33.74
N GLU A 9 5.23 19.78 -32.64
CA GLU A 9 4.43 20.96 -32.29
C GLU A 9 5.23 21.89 -31.37
N VAL A 10 5.53 23.11 -31.83
CA VAL A 10 6.40 24.08 -31.12
C VAL A 10 5.64 25.37 -30.86
N ILE A 11 5.76 25.90 -29.64
CA ILE A 11 5.20 27.22 -29.29
C ILE A 11 6.28 28.28 -29.54
N VAL A 12 5.95 29.31 -30.32
CA VAL A 12 6.87 30.40 -30.69
C VAL A 12 6.19 31.76 -30.56
N CYS A 13 6.99 32.80 -30.30
CA CYS A 13 6.50 34.18 -30.29
C CYS A 13 6.55 34.83 -31.67
N THR A 14 7.57 34.50 -32.46
CA THR A 14 7.83 35.07 -33.78
C THR A 14 7.94 33.94 -34.81
N PRO A 15 6.80 33.44 -35.33
CA PRO A 15 6.79 32.34 -36.29
C PRO A 15 7.44 32.71 -37.62
N ASP A 16 7.55 34.01 -37.93
CA ASP A 16 8.01 34.53 -39.21
C ASP A 16 9.54 34.74 -39.27
N ASP A 17 10.28 34.47 -38.18
CA ASP A 17 11.73 34.62 -38.15
C ASP A 17 12.43 33.40 -38.78
N PRO A 18 13.02 33.52 -39.99
CA PRO A 18 13.62 32.39 -40.69
C PRO A 18 14.84 31.82 -39.97
N ALA A 19 15.56 32.61 -39.16
CA ALA A 19 16.72 32.15 -38.41
C ALA A 19 16.29 31.24 -37.23
N LEU A 20 15.22 31.64 -36.52
CA LEU A 20 14.62 30.83 -35.47
C LEU A 20 14.10 29.50 -36.01
N LEU A 21 13.42 29.53 -37.17
CA LEU A 21 12.89 28.34 -37.82
C LEU A 21 14.00 27.34 -38.19
N ALA A 22 15.09 27.83 -38.78
CA ALA A 22 16.24 27.00 -39.11
C ALA A 22 16.87 26.38 -37.86
N HIS A 23 17.01 27.16 -36.78
CA HIS A 23 17.55 26.68 -35.52
C HIS A 23 16.67 25.61 -34.86
N VAL A 24 15.34 25.80 -34.86
CA VAL A 24 14.39 24.82 -34.30
C VAL A 24 14.40 23.51 -35.09
N ARG A 25 14.44 23.59 -36.44
CA ARG A 25 14.55 22.39 -37.30
C ARG A 25 15.84 21.63 -37.03
N GLN A 26 16.97 22.33 -36.93
CA GLN A 26 18.27 21.72 -36.65
C GLN A 26 18.30 21.07 -35.27
N THR A 27 17.73 21.73 -34.26
CA THR A 27 17.76 21.25 -32.87
C THR A 27 16.85 20.04 -32.66
N LEU A 28 15.65 20.05 -33.25
CA LEU A 28 14.68 18.97 -33.07
C LEU A 28 14.86 17.82 -34.08
N GLY A 29 15.55 18.06 -35.20
CA GLY A 29 15.79 17.07 -36.25
C GLY A 29 14.52 16.67 -37.00
N VAL A 30 13.58 17.60 -37.20
CA VAL A 30 12.24 17.31 -37.74
C VAL A 30 11.93 18.20 -38.94
N GLU A 31 11.37 17.61 -40.00
CA GLU A 31 11.00 18.34 -41.22
C GLU A 31 9.68 19.11 -41.06
N ASN A 32 8.67 18.51 -40.44
CA ASN A 32 7.35 19.13 -40.26
C ASN A 32 7.21 19.80 -38.89
N LEU A 33 7.12 21.14 -38.89
CA LEU A 33 6.86 21.92 -37.69
C LEU A 33 5.45 22.49 -37.71
N THR A 34 4.68 22.23 -36.66
CA THR A 34 3.40 22.89 -36.41
C THR A 34 3.59 23.95 -35.34
N PHE A 35 3.41 25.22 -35.70
CA PHE A 35 3.58 26.32 -34.77
C PHE A 35 2.29 26.66 -34.03
N ARG A 36 2.42 26.92 -32.73
CA ARG A 36 1.41 27.63 -31.96
C ARG A 36 1.98 28.97 -31.52
N VAL A 37 1.33 30.04 -31.93
CA VAL A 37 1.78 31.40 -31.59
C VAL A 37 1.33 31.74 -30.17
N ALA A 38 2.25 32.19 -29.34
CA ALA A 38 1.97 32.70 -28.00
C ALA A 38 2.68 34.03 -27.77
N THR A 39 2.10 34.89 -26.95
CA THR A 39 2.75 36.14 -26.57
C THR A 39 4.04 35.85 -25.79
N ARG A 40 5.02 36.77 -25.83
CA ARG A 40 6.27 36.64 -25.05
C ARG A 40 6.00 36.43 -23.55
N PRO A 41 5.09 37.19 -22.90
CA PRO A 41 4.71 36.93 -21.51
C PRO A 41 4.14 35.53 -21.26
N ASP A 42 3.32 35.00 -22.18
CA ASP A 42 2.73 33.67 -22.03
C ASP A 42 3.75 32.56 -22.24
N LEU A 43 4.67 32.71 -23.19
CA LEU A 43 5.75 31.75 -23.41
C LEU A 43 6.67 31.67 -22.19
N ILE A 44 7.03 32.81 -21.59
CA ILE A 44 7.82 32.86 -20.35
C ILE A 44 7.07 32.10 -19.24
N ARG A 45 5.78 32.39 -19.02
CA ARG A 45 4.96 31.67 -18.02
C ARG A 45 4.87 30.17 -18.29
N LEU A 46 4.84 29.76 -19.55
CA LEU A 46 4.77 28.35 -19.93
C LEU A 46 6.09 27.64 -19.63
N ILE A 47 7.23 28.27 -19.93
CA ILE A 47 8.56 27.79 -19.58
C ILE A 47 8.70 27.70 -18.06
N GLU A 48 8.38 28.78 -17.33
CA GLU A 48 8.44 28.84 -15.87
C GLU A 48 7.63 27.74 -15.19
N ASN A 49 6.49 27.32 -15.78
CA ASN A 49 5.65 26.26 -15.24
C ASN A 49 6.10 24.85 -15.62
N SER A 50 6.70 24.69 -16.80
CA SER A 50 7.05 23.39 -17.38
C SER A 50 8.47 22.94 -17.06
N ALA A 51 9.43 23.87 -16.96
CA ALA A 51 10.83 23.61 -16.62
C ALA A 51 11.14 23.96 -15.13
N ASP A 52 12.22 23.38 -14.61
CA ASP A 52 12.87 23.92 -13.42
C ASP A 52 13.71 25.15 -13.82
N LEU A 53 13.83 26.12 -12.92
CA LEU A 53 14.57 27.38 -13.19
C LEU A 53 15.98 27.37 -12.58
N ASN A 54 16.28 26.39 -11.73
CA ASN A 54 17.60 26.24 -11.13
C ASN A 54 18.57 25.60 -12.13
N ASP A 55 19.80 26.11 -12.19
CA ASP A 55 20.89 25.53 -12.98
C ASP A 55 21.20 24.10 -12.51
N ASP A 56 21.51 23.19 -13.43
CA ASP A 56 21.73 21.74 -13.22
C ASP A 56 20.49 20.93 -12.80
N PHE A 57 19.31 21.54 -12.68
CA PHE A 57 18.09 20.81 -12.34
C PHE A 57 17.46 20.20 -13.60
N PRO A 58 16.88 18.99 -13.50
CA PRO A 58 16.22 18.37 -14.63
C PRO A 58 14.99 19.18 -15.06
N VAL A 59 14.76 19.28 -16.38
CA VAL A 59 13.60 20.01 -16.95
C VAL A 59 12.27 19.55 -16.33
N TYR A 60 12.12 18.27 -16.04
CA TYR A 60 10.91 17.71 -15.40
C TYR A 60 10.80 18.02 -13.89
N GLY A 61 11.72 18.80 -13.31
CA GLY A 61 11.58 19.43 -11.98
C GLY A 61 10.57 20.59 -11.94
N GLY A 62 10.03 20.98 -13.10
CA GLY A 62 8.98 21.98 -13.21
C GLY A 62 7.67 21.65 -12.47
N ARG A 63 6.79 22.64 -12.29
CA ARG A 63 5.56 22.52 -11.47
C ARG A 63 4.61 21.53 -12.10
N THR A 64 4.42 21.68 -13.42
CA THR A 64 3.44 20.93 -14.19
C THR A 64 3.85 19.47 -14.33
N PRO A 65 5.10 19.12 -14.68
CA PRO A 65 5.56 17.72 -14.63
C PRO A 65 5.41 17.07 -13.25
N LEU A 66 5.84 17.73 -12.17
CA LEU A 66 5.68 17.19 -10.81
C LEU A 66 4.21 17.08 -10.38
N ALA A 67 3.34 17.99 -10.83
CA ALA A 67 1.90 17.87 -10.63
C ALA A 67 1.32 16.66 -11.38
N LYS A 68 1.69 16.49 -12.65
CA LYS A 68 1.31 15.34 -13.48
C LYS A 68 1.69 14.03 -12.78
N VAL A 69 2.94 13.90 -12.35
CA VAL A 69 3.44 12.72 -11.61
C VAL A 69 2.58 12.43 -10.37
N ARG A 70 2.26 13.44 -9.56
CA ARG A 70 1.40 13.27 -8.37
C ARG A 70 -0.02 12.81 -8.72
N THR A 71 -0.57 13.25 -9.85
CA THR A 71 -1.88 12.78 -10.35
C THR A 71 -1.82 11.30 -10.72
N TYR A 72 -0.78 10.87 -11.45
CA TYR A 72 -0.59 9.45 -11.77
C TYR A 72 -0.39 8.60 -10.50
N LEU A 73 0.42 9.06 -9.54
CA LEU A 73 0.59 8.41 -8.25
C LEU A 73 -0.73 8.35 -7.44
N ALA A 74 -1.62 9.34 -7.59
CA ALA A 74 -2.95 9.28 -7.00
C ALA A 74 -3.82 8.19 -7.66
N GLY A 75 -3.80 8.10 -9.00
CA GLY A 75 -4.48 7.02 -9.74
C GLY A 75 -4.02 5.62 -9.32
N GLU A 76 -2.70 5.42 -9.18
CA GLU A 76 -2.13 4.15 -8.70
C GLU A 76 -2.62 3.80 -7.29
N ARG A 77 -2.67 4.77 -6.36
CA ARG A 77 -3.19 4.55 -5.01
C ARG A 77 -4.68 4.22 -5.00
N THR A 78 -5.47 4.82 -5.88
CA THR A 78 -6.89 4.48 -6.06
C THR A 78 -7.04 3.03 -6.53
N ARG A 79 -6.26 2.59 -7.51
CA ARG A 79 -6.23 1.20 -7.97
C ARG A 79 -5.87 0.22 -6.86
N TYR A 80 -4.81 0.51 -6.10
CA TYR A 80 -4.43 -0.28 -4.93
C TYR A 80 -5.51 -0.30 -3.84
N SER A 81 -6.32 0.76 -3.72
CA SER A 81 -7.47 0.76 -2.82
C SER A 81 -8.57 -0.18 -3.30
N ALA A 82 -8.94 -0.12 -4.57
CA ALA A 82 -9.93 -1.01 -5.18
C ALA A 82 -9.52 -2.48 -5.07
N GLN A 83 -8.25 -2.80 -5.32
CA GLN A 83 -7.70 -4.15 -5.16
C GLN A 83 -7.83 -4.67 -3.72
N ARG A 84 -7.52 -3.83 -2.72
CA ARG A 84 -7.70 -4.20 -1.30
C ARG A 84 -9.16 -4.46 -0.95
N THR A 85 -10.10 -3.72 -1.53
CA THR A 85 -11.54 -3.98 -1.36
C THR A 85 -11.93 -5.33 -1.97
N ARG A 86 -11.42 -5.65 -3.17
CA ARG A 86 -11.65 -6.97 -3.79
C ARG A 86 -11.06 -8.11 -2.96
N PHE A 87 -9.85 -7.95 -2.42
CA PHE A 87 -9.27 -8.92 -1.47
C PHE A 87 -10.08 -9.07 -0.18
N ALA A 88 -10.74 -8.00 0.29
CA ALA A 88 -11.64 -8.09 1.43
C ALA A 88 -12.91 -8.90 1.11
N ARG A 89 -13.56 -8.62 -0.04
CA ARG A 89 -14.73 -9.40 -0.52
C ARG A 89 -14.39 -10.87 -0.77
N SER A 90 -13.22 -11.15 -1.33
CA SER A 90 -12.77 -12.52 -1.51
C SER A 90 -12.63 -13.27 -0.18
N ARG A 91 -12.16 -12.61 0.90
CA ARG A 91 -12.11 -13.22 2.24
C ARG A 91 -13.48 -13.49 2.84
N THR A 92 -14.50 -12.66 2.53
CA THR A 92 -15.88 -12.94 2.95
C THR A 92 -16.46 -14.11 2.16
N GLY A 93 -16.21 -14.18 0.84
CA GLY A 93 -16.57 -15.34 0.02
C GLY A 93 -15.92 -16.64 0.50
N LEU A 94 -14.63 -16.62 0.86
CA LEU A 94 -13.95 -17.78 1.43
C LEU A 94 -14.45 -18.18 2.82
N ALA A 95 -15.03 -17.24 3.58
CA ALA A 95 -15.73 -17.58 4.81
C ALA A 95 -17.04 -18.31 4.51
N LEU A 96 -17.82 -17.82 3.53
CA LEU A 96 -19.03 -18.48 3.06
C LEU A 96 -18.74 -19.89 2.53
N ALA A 97 -17.67 -20.06 1.75
CA ALA A 97 -17.28 -21.38 1.24
C ALA A 97 -16.91 -22.38 2.35
N ARG A 98 -16.30 -21.90 3.45
CA ARG A 98 -16.06 -22.75 4.63
C ARG A 98 -17.34 -23.14 5.36
N THR A 99 -18.31 -22.22 5.45
CA THR A 99 -19.62 -22.56 5.98
C THR A 99 -20.31 -23.58 5.07
N GLY A 100 -20.23 -23.40 3.75
CA GLY A 100 -20.77 -24.32 2.75
C GLY A 100 -20.22 -25.74 2.92
N VAL A 101 -18.89 -25.89 2.98
CA VAL A 101 -18.28 -27.22 3.17
C VAL A 101 -18.67 -27.85 4.50
N ALA A 102 -18.79 -27.06 5.59
CA ALA A 102 -19.23 -27.57 6.87
C ALA A 102 -20.67 -28.12 6.81
N LEU A 103 -21.60 -27.38 6.20
CA LEU A 103 -23.00 -27.81 6.01
C LEU A 103 -23.07 -29.08 5.14
N THR A 104 -22.37 -29.08 4.01
CA THR A 104 -22.31 -30.27 3.13
C THR A 104 -21.76 -31.48 3.88
N SER A 105 -20.75 -31.29 4.71
CA SER A 105 -20.12 -32.38 5.48
C SER A 105 -21.05 -32.93 6.56
N ILE A 106 -21.80 -32.08 7.25
CA ILE A 106 -22.82 -32.53 8.21
C ILE A 106 -23.90 -33.33 7.48
N GLY A 107 -24.36 -32.87 6.32
CA GLY A 107 -25.35 -33.59 5.51
C GLY A 107 -24.84 -34.96 5.03
N VAL A 108 -23.60 -35.04 4.55
CA VAL A 108 -22.96 -36.30 4.16
C VAL A 108 -22.78 -37.23 5.37
N ALA A 109 -22.39 -36.69 6.53
CA ALA A 109 -22.23 -37.48 7.75
C ALA A 109 -23.56 -38.10 8.20
N PHE A 110 -24.66 -37.34 8.17
CA PHE A 110 -26.00 -37.84 8.51
C PHE A 110 -26.47 -38.93 7.54
N LEU A 111 -26.32 -38.71 6.24
CA LEU A 111 -26.61 -39.73 5.23
C LEU A 111 -25.84 -41.05 5.46
N ARG A 112 -24.57 -40.95 5.87
CA ARG A 112 -23.74 -42.14 6.16
C ARG A 112 -24.10 -42.83 7.47
N LEU A 113 -24.60 -42.10 8.47
CA LEU A 113 -24.95 -42.64 9.79
C LEU A 113 -26.37 -43.22 9.85
N PHE A 114 -27.35 -42.54 9.23
CA PHE A 114 -28.76 -42.90 9.33
C PHE A 114 -29.33 -43.54 8.06
N GLY A 115 -28.62 -43.49 6.94
CA GLY A 115 -29.07 -44.01 5.65
C GLY A 115 -30.20 -43.19 5.02
N GLY A 116 -30.80 -43.71 3.95
CA GLY A 116 -31.96 -43.08 3.31
C GLY A 116 -33.24 -43.30 4.11
N GLY A 117 -33.87 -42.24 4.60
CA GLY A 117 -35.09 -42.30 5.41
C GLY A 117 -35.81 -40.95 5.55
N ALA A 118 -36.69 -40.81 6.55
CA ALA A 118 -37.47 -39.58 6.77
C ALA A 118 -36.60 -38.33 7.04
N TRP A 119 -35.35 -38.51 7.47
CA TRP A 119 -34.37 -37.45 7.70
C TRP A 119 -33.85 -36.79 6.41
N LEU A 120 -34.11 -37.38 5.23
CA LEU A 120 -33.78 -36.81 3.92
C LEU A 120 -34.36 -35.41 3.73
N PHE A 121 -35.51 -35.12 4.36
CA PHE A 121 -36.12 -33.78 4.34
C PHE A 121 -35.20 -32.69 4.92
N PHE A 122 -34.35 -33.02 5.90
CA PHE A 122 -33.39 -32.08 6.47
C PHE A 122 -32.02 -32.16 5.79
N GLU A 123 -31.61 -33.34 5.34
CA GLU A 123 -30.30 -33.57 4.70
C GLU A 123 -30.21 -32.91 3.31
N ILE A 124 -31.28 -32.99 2.51
CA ILE A 124 -31.29 -32.42 1.15
C ILE A 124 -31.12 -30.90 1.17
N PRO A 125 -31.91 -30.12 1.93
CA PRO A 125 -31.70 -28.67 2.03
C PRO A 125 -30.30 -28.33 2.54
N LEU A 126 -29.79 -29.06 3.54
CA LEU A 126 -28.46 -28.81 4.10
C LEU A 126 -27.36 -28.98 3.06
N LEU A 127 -27.44 -30.04 2.23
CA LEU A 127 -26.54 -30.28 1.12
C LEU A 127 -26.67 -29.20 0.04
N VAL A 128 -27.90 -28.87 -0.36
CA VAL A 128 -28.16 -27.86 -1.40
C VAL A 128 -27.65 -26.48 -0.96
N PHE A 129 -28.00 -26.01 0.24
CA PHE A 129 -27.49 -24.76 0.78
C PHE A 129 -25.97 -24.78 0.96
N GLY A 130 -25.41 -25.91 1.41
CA GLY A 130 -23.96 -26.09 1.54
C GLY A 130 -23.23 -25.93 0.20
N ILE A 131 -23.72 -26.60 -0.85
CA ILE A 131 -23.15 -26.53 -2.20
C ILE A 131 -23.31 -25.12 -2.79
N LEU A 132 -24.49 -24.51 -2.68
CA LEU A 132 -24.73 -23.15 -3.17
C LEU A 132 -23.81 -22.13 -2.47
N ALA A 133 -23.66 -22.21 -1.15
CA ALA A 133 -22.76 -21.36 -0.39
C ALA A 133 -21.28 -21.58 -0.77
N MET A 134 -20.90 -22.83 -1.06
CA MET A 134 -19.57 -23.15 -1.56
C MET A 134 -19.30 -22.54 -2.94
N ILE A 135 -20.23 -22.68 -3.87
CA ILE A 135 -20.12 -22.13 -5.23
C ILE A 135 -20.06 -20.59 -5.18
N ASP A 136 -21.02 -19.94 -4.51
CA ASP A 136 -21.05 -18.48 -4.39
C ASP A 136 -19.78 -17.95 -3.72
N GLY A 137 -19.35 -18.59 -2.63
CA GLY A 137 -18.12 -18.25 -1.94
C GLY A 137 -16.86 -18.33 -2.82
N LEU A 138 -16.80 -19.31 -3.73
CA LEU A 138 -15.70 -19.49 -4.67
C LEU A 138 -15.78 -18.50 -5.85
N LEU A 139 -16.98 -18.19 -6.33
CA LEU A 139 -17.20 -17.16 -7.37
C LEU A 139 -16.70 -15.78 -6.91
N TRP A 140 -16.83 -15.44 -5.63
CA TRP A 140 -16.30 -14.20 -5.06
C TRP A 140 -14.76 -14.20 -4.96
N TYR A 141 -14.13 -15.38 -4.99
CA TYR A 141 -12.67 -15.52 -4.97
C TYR A 141 -12.03 -15.33 -6.36
N LEU A 142 -12.68 -15.79 -7.43
CA LEU A 142 -12.12 -15.76 -8.79
C LEU A 142 -11.65 -14.36 -9.27
N PRO A 143 -12.42 -13.26 -9.07
CA PRO A 143 -11.96 -11.93 -9.46
C PRO A 143 -10.70 -11.48 -8.71
N ALA A 144 -10.54 -11.90 -7.45
CA ALA A 144 -9.35 -11.56 -6.67
C ALA A 144 -8.10 -12.30 -7.18
N ARG A 145 -8.25 -13.49 -7.75
CA ARG A 145 -7.17 -14.24 -8.41
C ARG A 145 -6.68 -13.57 -9.68
N GLN A 146 -7.59 -13.01 -10.48
CA GLN A 146 -7.22 -12.22 -11.65
C GLN A 146 -6.48 -10.94 -11.24
N GLU A 147 -7.01 -10.20 -10.27
CA GLU A 147 -6.39 -8.97 -9.75
C GLU A 147 -5.03 -9.21 -9.11
N SER A 148 -4.84 -10.36 -8.46
CA SER A 148 -3.56 -10.77 -7.86
C SER A 148 -2.42 -10.86 -8.88
N ARG A 149 -2.72 -11.22 -10.14
CA ARG A 149 -1.78 -11.24 -11.26
C ARG A 149 -1.59 -9.85 -11.89
N ALA A 150 -2.61 -9.00 -11.81
CA ALA A 150 -2.60 -7.63 -12.35
C ALA A 150 -2.03 -6.57 -11.40
N ILE A 151 -1.55 -6.94 -10.21
CA ILE A 151 -0.88 -6.00 -9.31
C ILE A 151 0.41 -5.54 -9.98
N LYS A 152 0.44 -4.29 -10.43
CA LYS A 152 1.69 -3.67 -10.90
C LYS A 152 2.66 -3.57 -9.75
N THR A 153 3.86 -4.11 -9.94
CA THR A 153 4.93 -4.01 -8.95
C THR A 153 5.40 -2.57 -8.89
N TYR A 154 5.35 -2.00 -7.69
CA TYR A 154 6.06 -0.77 -7.39
C TYR A 154 7.29 -1.16 -6.59
N LEU A 155 8.49 -1.05 -7.19
CA LEU A 155 9.71 -1.45 -6.50
C LEU A 155 9.85 -0.57 -5.24
N PRO A 156 9.85 -1.15 -4.03
CA PRO A 156 10.07 -0.37 -2.83
C PRO A 156 11.56 -0.03 -2.79
N TYR A 157 11.89 1.23 -3.05
CA TYR A 157 13.23 1.78 -2.86
C TYR A 157 13.16 2.97 -1.90
N ALA A 158 14.26 3.26 -1.22
CA ALA A 158 14.35 4.43 -0.36
C ALA A 158 14.37 5.69 -1.22
N VAL A 159 13.37 6.55 -1.05
CA VAL A 159 13.37 7.86 -1.71
C VAL A 159 14.62 8.63 -1.25
N PRO A 160 15.48 9.09 -2.19
CA PRO A 160 16.69 9.83 -1.85
C PRO A 160 16.40 11.05 -0.98
N GLU A 161 17.31 11.36 -0.06
CA GLU A 161 17.14 12.54 0.82
C GLU A 161 17.50 13.86 0.13
N ASN A 162 18.44 13.79 -0.81
CA ASN A 162 18.88 14.90 -1.63
C ASN A 162 17.94 15.06 -2.84
N TYR A 163 18.00 16.22 -3.50
CA TYR A 163 17.09 16.53 -4.59
C TYR A 163 17.26 15.57 -5.76
N SER A 164 16.18 14.87 -6.08
CA SER A 164 16.00 14.08 -7.29
C SER A 164 14.56 14.27 -7.73
N ALA A 165 14.35 14.59 -9.01
CA ALA A 165 13.02 14.78 -9.57
C ALA A 165 12.48 13.46 -10.09
N LEU A 166 11.21 13.19 -9.82
CA LEU A 166 10.50 12.03 -10.35
C LEU A 166 9.81 12.43 -11.65
N ASN A 167 10.01 11.64 -12.71
CA ASN A 167 9.33 11.78 -13.98
C ASN A 167 8.40 10.59 -14.25
N VAL A 168 7.35 10.84 -15.04
CA VAL A 168 6.45 9.80 -15.56
C VAL A 168 6.61 9.73 -17.08
N ILE A 169 6.93 8.54 -17.57
CA ILE A 169 6.99 8.22 -19.00
C ILE A 169 5.75 7.38 -19.30
N ASP A 170 4.98 7.77 -20.31
CA ASP A 170 3.73 7.10 -20.69
C ASP A 170 3.74 6.73 -22.18
N PRO A 171 4.52 5.73 -22.60
CA PRO A 171 4.47 5.22 -23.96
C PRO A 171 3.27 4.26 -24.05
N GLY A 172 2.14 4.75 -24.57
CA GLY A 172 0.99 3.90 -24.89
C GLY A 172 0.23 3.33 -23.68
N GLY A 173 0.15 4.06 -22.56
CA GLY A 173 -0.67 3.69 -21.39
C GLY A 173 0.06 2.86 -20.33
N GLN A 174 1.31 2.45 -20.57
CA GLN A 174 2.14 1.78 -19.58
C GLN A 174 3.00 2.79 -18.82
N MET A 175 2.45 3.37 -17.75
CA MET A 175 3.16 4.38 -16.96
C MET A 175 4.43 3.80 -16.31
N ALA A 176 5.59 4.34 -16.66
CA ALA A 176 6.86 4.07 -15.99
C ALA A 176 7.30 5.31 -15.21
N PHE A 177 7.74 5.11 -13.96
CA PHE A 177 8.33 6.17 -13.16
C PHE A 177 9.85 6.09 -13.25
N ARG A 178 10.52 7.22 -13.53
CA ARG A 178 11.98 7.31 -13.58
C ARG A 178 12.43 8.50 -12.75
N ARG A 179 13.43 8.30 -11.90
CA ARG A 179 14.07 9.39 -11.15
C ARG A 179 15.28 9.95 -11.89
N SER A 180 15.51 11.25 -11.70
CA SER A 180 16.77 11.88 -12.08
C SER A 180 17.92 11.38 -11.17
N PRO A 181 19.18 11.49 -11.63
CA PRO A 181 20.32 11.53 -10.73
C PRO A 181 20.11 12.57 -9.63
N VAL A 182 20.79 12.36 -8.50
CA VAL A 182 20.79 13.32 -7.39
C VAL A 182 21.52 14.58 -7.84
N VAL A 183 20.89 15.74 -7.68
CA VAL A 183 21.51 17.04 -7.97
C VAL A 183 22.37 17.44 -6.77
N ALA A 184 23.69 17.49 -6.96
CA ALA A 184 24.64 17.75 -5.87
C ALA A 184 24.51 19.16 -5.29
N VAL A 185 24.33 20.16 -6.16
CA VAL A 185 24.22 21.60 -5.81
C VAL A 185 22.97 21.89 -4.98
N ALA A 186 21.94 21.05 -5.09
CA ALA A 186 20.66 21.27 -4.45
C ALA A 186 20.71 21.25 -2.92
N ALA A 187 21.68 20.57 -2.30
CA ALA A 187 21.86 20.60 -0.86
C ALA A 187 22.31 21.99 -0.39
N GLY A 188 23.33 22.57 -1.03
CA GLY A 188 23.81 23.92 -0.71
C GLY A 188 22.77 25.01 -0.98
N LEU A 189 22.03 24.91 -2.10
CA LEU A 189 20.90 25.81 -2.37
C LEU A 189 19.81 25.73 -1.31
N ARG A 190 19.60 24.54 -0.74
CA ARG A 190 18.59 24.31 0.29
C ARG A 190 19.04 24.81 1.67
N GLU A 191 20.33 24.85 1.93
CA GLU A 191 20.91 25.53 3.10
C GLU A 191 20.81 27.05 2.96
N ALA A 192 21.05 27.59 1.77
CA ALA A 192 20.86 29.00 1.44
C ALA A 192 19.39 29.34 1.11
N TRP A 193 18.43 28.82 1.88
CA TRP A 193 16.99 28.93 1.59
C TRP A 193 16.52 30.38 1.40
N ASP A 194 17.07 31.31 2.19
CA ASP A 194 16.69 32.72 2.17
C ASP A 194 17.24 33.48 0.95
N ALA A 195 18.30 32.96 0.32
CA ALA A 195 18.84 33.50 -0.92
C ALA A 195 18.02 33.10 -2.15
N LEU A 196 17.19 32.06 -2.04
CA LEU A 196 16.35 31.59 -3.14
C LEU A 196 15.17 32.52 -3.40
N SER A 197 14.83 32.71 -4.67
CA SER A 197 13.61 33.39 -5.09
C SER A 197 12.35 32.61 -4.65
N PRO A 198 11.18 33.29 -4.54
CA PRO A 198 9.92 32.62 -4.22
C PRO A 198 9.52 31.52 -5.23
N VAL A 199 9.98 31.58 -6.49
CA VAL A 199 9.70 30.54 -7.48
C VAL A 199 10.52 29.29 -7.21
N GLU A 200 11.82 29.44 -6.94
CA GLU A 200 12.75 28.34 -6.64
C GLU A 200 12.37 27.63 -5.34
N ARG A 201 12.03 28.36 -4.27
CA ARG A 201 11.52 27.77 -3.03
C ARG A 201 10.28 26.89 -3.27
N ARG A 202 9.36 27.33 -4.13
CA ARG A 202 8.16 26.56 -4.50
C ARG A 202 8.48 25.29 -5.31
N ARG A 203 9.61 25.25 -6.04
CA ARG A 203 10.09 24.07 -6.77
C ARG A 203 10.57 22.99 -5.82
N PHE A 204 11.41 23.37 -4.85
CA PHE A 204 11.81 22.47 -3.76
C PHE A 204 10.60 21.88 -3.03
N LEU A 205 9.65 22.72 -2.62
CA LEU A 205 8.41 22.28 -1.95
C LEU A 205 7.51 21.43 -2.86
N ALA A 206 7.51 21.68 -4.17
CA ALA A 206 6.80 20.83 -5.13
C ALA A 206 7.45 19.45 -5.24
N ASN A 207 8.78 19.38 -5.26
CA ASN A 207 9.49 18.11 -5.30
C ASN A 207 9.31 17.33 -4.00
N ASP A 208 9.40 17.98 -2.84
CA ASP A 208 9.16 17.35 -1.54
C ASP A 208 7.75 16.72 -1.47
N ARG A 209 6.73 17.44 -1.94
CA ARG A 209 5.36 16.90 -2.01
C ARG A 209 5.24 15.70 -2.95
N THR A 210 6.04 15.66 -4.01
CA THR A 210 6.10 14.54 -4.94
C THR A 210 6.78 13.34 -4.29
N ASN A 211 7.89 13.56 -3.58
CA ASN A 211 8.57 12.54 -2.78
C ASN A 211 7.62 11.95 -1.71
N LEU A 212 6.89 12.80 -0.98
CA LEU A 212 5.87 12.36 -0.03
C LEU A 212 4.70 11.61 -0.69
N ALA A 213 4.30 12.01 -1.90
CA ALA A 213 3.26 11.30 -2.65
C ALA A 213 3.74 9.91 -3.13
N GLU A 214 4.97 9.81 -3.60
CA GLU A 214 5.58 8.54 -4.00
C GLU A 214 5.68 7.59 -2.81
N GLU A 215 6.19 8.06 -1.67
CA GLU A 215 6.28 7.26 -0.46
C GLU A 215 4.90 6.69 -0.05
N ARG A 216 3.84 7.51 -0.11
CA ARG A 216 2.47 7.03 0.14
C ARG A 216 2.02 5.97 -0.85
N THR A 217 2.48 6.04 -2.11
CA THR A 217 2.19 5.04 -3.13
C THR A 217 2.92 3.74 -2.85
N ILE A 218 4.19 3.79 -2.46
CA ILE A 218 4.96 2.62 -1.97
C ILE A 218 4.23 1.98 -0.79
N LEU A 219 3.88 2.76 0.24
CA LEU A 219 3.13 2.27 1.41
C LEU A 219 1.76 1.70 1.03
N ALA A 220 1.08 2.25 0.01
CA ALA A 220 -0.18 1.72 -0.49
C ALA A 220 -0.01 0.37 -1.18
N TYR A 221 1.03 0.23 -2.02
CA TYR A 221 1.41 -1.03 -2.64
C TYR A 221 1.72 -2.10 -1.59
N LEU A 222 2.55 -1.80 -0.59
CA LEU A 222 2.90 -2.75 0.47
C LEU A 222 1.67 -3.20 1.28
N ARG A 223 0.73 -2.29 1.56
CA ARG A 223 -0.56 -2.64 2.19
C ARG A 223 -1.42 -3.54 1.31
N THR A 224 -1.35 -3.41 -0.01
CA THR A 224 -2.04 -4.29 -0.97
C THR A 224 -1.41 -5.68 -0.99
N MET A 225 -0.09 -5.77 -0.98
CA MET A 225 0.63 -7.06 -0.86
C MET A 225 0.30 -7.77 0.47
N MET A 226 0.24 -7.04 1.58
CA MET A 226 -0.24 -7.59 2.86
C MET A 226 -1.72 -8.00 2.83
N ALA A 227 -2.57 -7.33 2.04
CA ALA A 227 -3.96 -7.76 1.84
C ALA A 227 -4.03 -9.06 1.04
N LYS A 228 -3.23 -9.20 -0.02
CA LYS A 228 -3.08 -10.42 -0.82
C LYS A 228 -2.64 -11.61 0.04
N ALA A 229 -1.62 -11.44 0.89
CA ALA A 229 -1.20 -12.51 1.81
C ALA A 229 -2.30 -12.93 2.79
N ARG A 230 -3.08 -11.99 3.35
CA ARG A 230 -4.22 -12.32 4.22
C ARG A 230 -5.31 -13.10 3.48
N THR A 231 -5.51 -12.85 2.19
CA THR A 231 -6.43 -13.64 1.36
C THR A 231 -5.86 -15.03 1.08
N GLY A 232 -4.57 -15.15 0.77
CA GLY A 232 -3.89 -16.44 0.63
C GLY A 232 -3.99 -17.30 1.90
N LEU A 233 -3.76 -16.70 3.08
CA LEU A 233 -3.93 -17.39 4.37
C LEU A 233 -5.38 -17.77 4.67
N ALA A 234 -6.36 -16.98 4.21
CA ALA A 234 -7.77 -17.36 4.32
C ALA A 234 -8.08 -18.55 3.42
N PHE A 235 -7.50 -18.59 2.22
CA PHE A 235 -7.61 -19.71 1.29
C PHE A 235 -6.98 -20.98 1.85
N ALA A 236 -5.78 -20.87 2.43
CA ALA A 236 -5.11 -21.99 3.09
C ALA A 236 -5.94 -22.55 4.26
N ARG A 237 -6.57 -21.70 5.08
CA ARG A 237 -7.49 -22.15 6.14
C ARG A 237 -8.72 -22.88 5.61
N THR A 238 -9.25 -22.44 4.46
CA THR A 238 -10.31 -23.20 3.78
C THR A 238 -9.79 -24.55 3.33
N GLY A 239 -8.58 -24.61 2.75
CA GLY A 239 -7.93 -25.87 2.38
C GLY A 239 -7.76 -26.84 3.56
N VAL A 240 -7.31 -26.34 4.71
CA VAL A 240 -7.20 -27.12 5.95
C VAL A 240 -8.55 -27.68 6.37
N ALA A 241 -9.64 -26.90 6.28
CA ALA A 241 -10.98 -27.39 6.61
C ALA A 241 -11.43 -28.53 5.69
N PHE A 242 -11.21 -28.39 4.38
CA PHE A 242 -11.52 -29.44 3.39
C PHE A 242 -10.72 -30.72 3.66
N ALA A 243 -9.40 -30.59 3.86
CA ALA A 243 -8.54 -31.73 4.13
C ALA A 243 -8.87 -32.41 5.47
N ALA A 244 -9.15 -31.63 6.53
CA ALA A 244 -9.52 -32.14 7.85
C ALA A 244 -10.80 -33.00 7.80
N ILE A 245 -11.82 -32.52 7.08
CA ILE A 245 -13.09 -33.23 6.91
C ILE A 245 -12.85 -34.53 6.14
N GLY A 246 -12.11 -34.48 5.02
CA GLY A 246 -11.79 -35.67 4.24
C GLY A 246 -11.02 -36.73 5.04
N ILE A 247 -10.00 -36.31 5.80
CA ILE A 247 -9.23 -37.20 6.69
C ILE A 247 -10.15 -37.80 7.77
N GLY A 248 -11.01 -36.98 8.38
CA GLY A 248 -11.98 -37.44 9.36
C GLY A 248 -12.92 -38.51 8.81
N PHE A 249 -13.42 -38.34 7.58
CA PHE A 249 -14.28 -39.34 6.93
C PHE A 249 -13.56 -40.64 6.60
N ILE A 250 -12.33 -40.58 6.06
CA ILE A 250 -11.53 -41.79 5.78
C ILE A 250 -11.26 -42.58 7.06
N ARG A 251 -10.94 -41.90 8.17
CA ARG A 251 -10.62 -42.57 9.43
C ARG A 251 -11.87 -43.10 10.16
N LYS A 252 -13.04 -42.49 9.93
CA LYS A 252 -14.28 -42.85 10.64
C LYS A 252 -15.14 -43.90 9.93
N PHE A 253 -15.23 -43.84 8.60
CA PHE A 253 -16.13 -44.68 7.81
C PHE A 253 -15.36 -45.73 7.02
N PRO A 254 -15.93 -46.94 6.81
CA PRO A 254 -15.28 -47.99 6.03
C PRO A 254 -15.11 -47.58 4.56
N THR A 255 -14.13 -48.19 3.89
CA THR A 255 -13.89 -47.98 2.46
C THR A 255 -15.10 -48.38 1.63
N GLY A 256 -15.65 -47.45 0.86
CA GLY A 256 -16.80 -47.67 -0.01
C GLY A 256 -16.84 -46.68 -1.18
N PRO A 257 -17.95 -46.58 -1.93
CA PRO A 257 -18.10 -45.64 -3.06
C PRO A 257 -17.86 -44.18 -2.68
N TRP A 258 -18.17 -43.85 -1.42
CA TRP A 258 -17.96 -42.54 -0.81
C TRP A 258 -16.47 -42.16 -0.62
N SER A 259 -15.54 -43.10 -0.74
CA SER A 259 -14.09 -42.84 -0.64
C SER A 259 -13.59 -41.88 -1.71
N ILE A 260 -14.21 -41.85 -2.90
CA ILE A 260 -13.86 -40.90 -3.97
C ILE A 260 -14.11 -39.47 -3.51
N PHE A 261 -15.24 -39.23 -2.84
CA PHE A 261 -15.56 -37.94 -2.26
C PHE A 261 -14.55 -37.53 -1.19
N ASP A 262 -14.19 -38.46 -0.30
CA ASP A 262 -13.27 -38.19 0.81
C ASP A 262 -11.85 -37.85 0.30
N TRP A 263 -11.34 -38.60 -0.68
CA TRP A 263 -10.08 -38.30 -1.34
C TRP A 263 -10.12 -36.99 -2.14
N SER A 264 -11.26 -36.67 -2.78
CA SER A 264 -11.41 -35.39 -3.49
C SER A 264 -11.33 -34.19 -2.55
N LEU A 265 -11.91 -34.30 -1.34
CA LEU A 265 -11.82 -33.25 -0.31
C LEU A 265 -10.38 -33.02 0.15
N ILE A 266 -9.63 -34.12 0.35
CA ILE A 266 -8.21 -34.04 0.71
C ILE A 266 -7.39 -33.40 -0.42
N ALA A 267 -7.58 -33.84 -1.66
CA ALA A 267 -6.85 -33.32 -2.82
C ALA A 267 -7.12 -31.82 -3.05
N ILE A 268 -8.40 -31.40 -3.01
CA ILE A 268 -8.80 -29.99 -3.10
C ILE A 268 -8.22 -29.21 -1.92
N GLY A 269 -8.33 -29.73 -0.70
CA GLY A 269 -7.81 -29.11 0.50
C GLY A 269 -6.30 -28.86 0.44
N LEU A 270 -5.54 -29.84 -0.04
CA LEU A 270 -4.09 -29.75 -0.24
C LEU A 270 -3.74 -28.72 -1.32
N PHE A 271 -4.44 -28.72 -2.45
CA PHE A 271 -4.24 -27.71 -3.50
C PHE A 271 -4.47 -26.28 -2.98
N MET A 272 -5.56 -26.07 -2.24
CA MET A 272 -5.87 -24.77 -1.64
C MET A 272 -4.85 -24.35 -0.60
N LEU A 273 -4.33 -25.30 0.18
CA LEU A 273 -3.27 -25.05 1.15
C LEU A 273 -1.99 -24.57 0.45
N VAL A 274 -1.53 -25.29 -0.57
CA VAL A 274 -0.33 -24.94 -1.34
C VAL A 274 -0.48 -23.57 -2.00
N GLU A 275 -1.57 -23.32 -2.74
CA GLU A 275 -1.81 -22.03 -3.40
C GLU A 275 -1.89 -20.88 -2.37
N GLY A 276 -2.54 -21.12 -1.23
CA GLY A 276 -2.64 -20.15 -0.14
C GLY A 276 -1.28 -19.74 0.44
N PHE A 277 -0.37 -20.70 0.62
CA PHE A 277 1.01 -20.43 1.07
C PHE A 277 1.88 -19.76 0.00
N LEU A 278 1.69 -20.09 -1.29
CA LEU A 278 2.37 -19.40 -2.39
C LEU A 278 2.02 -17.91 -2.45
N TRP A 279 0.77 -17.55 -2.17
CA TRP A 279 0.34 -16.14 -2.10
C TRP A 279 0.84 -15.42 -0.85
N TYR A 280 1.19 -16.17 0.19
CA TYR A 280 1.67 -15.64 1.44
C TYR A 280 3.11 -15.11 1.34
N HIS A 281 4.02 -15.86 0.72
CA HIS A 281 5.45 -15.51 0.71
C HIS A 281 5.73 -14.08 0.22
N PRO A 282 5.18 -13.60 -0.92
CA PRO A 282 5.43 -12.23 -1.38
C PRO A 282 4.88 -11.15 -0.44
N GLY A 283 3.79 -11.45 0.27
CA GLY A 283 3.24 -10.51 1.26
C GLY A 283 4.02 -10.50 2.57
N ARG A 284 4.75 -11.59 2.89
CA ARG A 284 5.69 -11.60 4.02
C ARG A 284 6.83 -10.62 3.76
N ASP A 285 7.45 -10.73 2.59
CA ASP A 285 8.56 -9.86 2.19
C ASP A 285 8.12 -8.39 2.14
N ALA A 286 6.92 -8.12 1.62
CA ALA A 286 6.36 -6.77 1.58
C ALA A 286 6.16 -6.15 2.99
N ALA A 287 5.82 -6.95 4.00
CA ALA A 287 5.63 -6.43 5.35
C ALA A 287 6.94 -6.13 6.08
N ASN A 288 8.00 -6.91 5.83
CA ASN A 288 9.34 -6.61 6.33
C ASN A 288 9.86 -5.31 5.71
N ARG A 289 9.76 -5.17 4.38
CA ARG A 289 10.10 -3.94 3.66
C ARG A 289 9.27 -2.74 4.13
N ALA A 290 8.01 -2.95 4.50
CA ALA A 290 7.17 -1.89 5.04
C ALA A 290 7.62 -1.40 6.42
N LEU A 291 8.07 -2.31 7.29
CA LEU A 291 8.59 -1.94 8.59
C LEU A 291 9.87 -1.12 8.44
N GLU A 292 10.79 -1.57 7.57
CA GLU A 292 12.02 -0.88 7.24
C GLU A 292 11.75 0.52 6.64
N ALA A 293 10.81 0.64 5.71
CA ALA A 293 10.41 1.92 5.15
C ALA A 293 9.81 2.88 6.20
N VAL A 294 9.08 2.35 7.18
CA VAL A 294 8.51 3.13 8.28
C VAL A 294 9.60 3.56 9.27
N SER A 295 10.52 2.67 9.66
CA SER A 295 11.62 2.98 10.58
C SER A 295 12.56 4.00 9.98
N ASN A 296 12.99 3.81 8.73
CA ASN A 296 13.97 4.67 8.06
C ASN A 296 13.49 6.11 7.93
N ALA A 297 12.18 6.34 7.85
CA ALA A 297 11.66 7.70 7.76
C ALA A 297 10.90 8.19 9.00
N HIS A 298 11.02 7.47 10.12
CA HIS A 298 10.93 8.06 11.45
C HIS A 298 12.21 8.84 11.81
N VAL A 299 13.35 8.42 11.28
CA VAL A 299 14.66 9.08 11.47
C VAL A 299 14.77 10.40 10.68
N LYS A 300 14.04 10.52 9.57
CA LYS A 300 14.10 11.69 8.69
C LYS A 300 13.41 12.91 9.31
N ARG A 301 14.07 14.07 9.27
CA ARG A 301 13.47 15.36 9.64
C ARG A 301 12.37 15.73 8.65
N GLY A 302 11.24 16.21 9.16
CA GLY A 302 10.11 16.65 8.33
C GLY A 302 10.49 17.89 7.50
N PRO A 303 9.74 18.22 6.42
CA PRO A 303 9.99 19.42 5.63
C PRO A 303 9.98 20.70 6.46
N TRP A 304 9.10 20.76 7.47
CA TRP A 304 9.08 21.86 8.45
C TRP A 304 10.35 21.90 9.28
N ASP A 305 10.79 20.76 9.85
CA ASP A 305 12.00 20.68 10.67
C ASP A 305 13.31 20.74 9.86
N ARG A 306 13.23 20.84 8.52
CA ARG A 306 14.37 21.05 7.61
C ARG A 306 14.45 22.50 7.13
N ILE A 307 13.31 23.17 7.00
CA ILE A 307 13.20 24.58 6.58
C ILE A 307 13.21 25.52 7.80
N PHE A 308 12.63 25.06 8.92
CA PHE A 308 12.64 25.67 10.25
C PHE A 308 13.37 24.71 11.19
N PRO A 309 14.69 24.79 11.20
CA PRO A 309 15.37 25.58 12.20
C PRO A 309 16.27 26.58 11.49
N SER A 310 16.13 27.81 11.93
CA SER A 310 17.09 28.90 11.97
C SER A 310 18.57 28.49 12.13
N LEU A 311 19.19 27.60 11.34
CA LEU A 311 20.65 27.57 11.31
C LEU A 311 21.14 28.89 10.70
N CYS A 312 20.48 29.39 9.64
CA CYS A 312 20.73 30.73 9.09
C CYS A 312 20.41 31.87 10.07
N LEU A 313 19.31 31.81 10.83
CA LEU A 313 18.96 32.87 11.79
C LEU A 313 19.70 32.76 13.14
N TYR A 314 20.03 31.56 13.64
CA TYR A 314 20.88 31.39 14.84
C TYR A 314 22.35 31.68 14.54
N THR A 315 22.87 31.34 13.35
CA THR A 315 24.24 31.74 12.97
C THR A 315 24.38 33.24 12.74
N HIS A 316 23.30 33.94 12.38
CA HIS A 316 23.26 35.40 12.24
C HIS A 316 22.69 36.14 13.47
N ASN A 317 22.33 35.44 14.54
CA ASN A 317 21.81 36.03 15.79
C ASN A 317 20.51 36.86 15.61
N ILE A 318 19.66 36.49 14.65
CA ILE A 318 18.40 37.15 14.33
C ILE A 318 17.25 36.35 14.97
N ASP A 319 16.39 37.02 15.72
CA ASP A 319 15.26 36.39 16.41
C ASP A 319 14.20 35.90 15.39
N PRO A 320 13.95 34.57 15.29
CA PRO A 320 13.00 34.01 14.34
C PRO A 320 11.57 34.54 14.52
N LEU A 321 11.23 34.99 15.73
CA LEU A 321 9.91 35.55 16.05
C LEU A 321 9.74 36.97 15.51
N VAL A 322 10.83 37.74 15.37
CA VAL A 322 10.80 39.13 14.91
C VAL A 322 10.60 39.20 13.40
N GLU A 323 11.25 38.31 12.64
CA GLU A 323 11.10 38.27 11.18
C GLU A 323 9.73 37.73 10.75
N ALA A 324 9.19 36.73 11.46
CA ALA A 324 7.83 36.24 11.22
C ALA A 324 6.74 37.30 11.47
N ASN A 325 7.03 38.27 12.34
CA ASN A 325 6.13 39.37 12.71
C ASN A 325 6.41 40.68 11.95
N ALA A 326 7.41 40.72 11.06
CA ALA A 326 7.73 41.92 10.27
C ALA A 326 6.59 42.28 9.30
N GLU A 327 6.40 43.57 9.00
CA GLU A 327 5.39 44.03 8.04
C GLU A 327 5.59 43.46 6.63
N GLN A 328 6.83 43.11 6.25
CA GLN A 328 7.15 42.39 5.00
C GLN A 328 6.84 40.88 5.07
N ALA A 329 6.65 40.31 6.26
CA ALA A 329 6.19 38.94 6.47
C ALA A 329 4.66 38.84 6.44
N ARG A 330 3.94 39.95 6.68
CA ARG A 330 2.54 40.11 6.26
C ARG A 330 2.47 40.32 4.74
N PRO A 331 1.44 39.75 4.09
CA PRO A 331 1.64 38.58 3.24
C PRO A 331 2.80 38.77 2.23
N GLY A 332 4.01 38.31 2.56
CA GLY A 332 5.18 38.54 1.68
C GLY A 332 6.18 37.39 1.69
N VAL A 333 6.65 36.99 2.87
CA VAL A 333 7.44 35.74 3.02
C VAL A 333 6.53 34.49 2.90
N PHE A 334 5.27 34.65 3.31
CA PHE A 334 4.24 33.59 3.36
C PHE A 334 3.11 33.72 2.30
N ALA A 335 3.18 34.63 1.32
CA ALA A 335 2.08 34.82 0.36
C ALA A 335 1.76 33.56 -0.47
N THR A 336 2.70 33.06 -1.28
CA THR A 336 2.50 31.85 -2.11
C THR A 336 3.47 30.71 -1.77
N THR A 337 4.65 31.04 -1.25
CA THR A 337 5.62 30.12 -0.65
C THR A 337 5.09 29.55 0.67
N GLY A 338 4.46 30.39 1.51
CA GLY A 338 3.80 29.95 2.74
C GLY A 338 2.68 28.94 2.49
N LEU A 339 1.77 29.24 1.56
CA LEU A 339 0.74 28.28 1.11
C LEU A 339 1.35 27.00 0.49
N ALA A 340 2.48 27.10 -0.20
CA ALA A 340 3.17 25.92 -0.73
C ALA A 340 3.79 25.07 0.39
N LEU A 341 4.31 25.71 1.43
CA LEU A 341 4.88 25.07 2.61
C LEU A 341 3.78 24.38 3.41
N GLU A 342 2.67 25.07 3.68
CA GLU A 342 1.47 24.50 4.32
C GLU A 342 0.96 23.24 3.59
N ARG A 343 0.86 23.30 2.25
CA ARG A 343 0.48 22.11 1.46
C ARG A 343 1.47 20.96 1.60
N THR A 344 2.73 21.26 1.87
CA THR A 344 3.81 20.29 2.04
C THR A 344 3.77 19.69 3.44
N THR A 345 3.58 20.50 4.48
CA THR A 345 3.41 20.03 5.86
C THR A 345 2.13 19.21 6.03
N LEU A 346 1.02 19.62 5.41
CA LEU A 346 -0.20 18.81 5.36
C LEU A 346 0.01 17.49 4.62
N ALA A 347 0.83 17.47 3.56
CA ALA A 347 1.19 16.24 2.87
C ALA A 347 2.02 15.31 3.78
N ASP A 348 2.92 15.88 4.58
CA ASP A 348 3.74 15.14 5.54
C ASP A 348 2.89 14.55 6.68
N LYS A 349 1.96 15.32 7.26
CA LYS A 349 0.96 14.81 8.22
C LYS A 349 0.17 13.61 7.64
N ARG A 350 -0.19 13.68 6.36
CA ARG A 350 -0.83 12.54 5.65
C ARG A 350 0.10 11.34 5.47
N ASN A 351 1.40 11.56 5.30
CA ASN A 351 2.40 10.48 5.27
C ASN A 351 2.51 9.79 6.62
N VAL A 352 2.59 10.55 7.73
CA VAL A 352 2.60 9.99 9.09
C VAL A 352 1.38 9.09 9.33
N MET A 353 0.17 9.56 9.00
CA MET A 353 -1.04 8.73 9.05
C MET A 353 -0.96 7.50 8.14
N SER A 354 -0.37 7.63 6.95
CA SER A 354 -0.19 6.50 6.02
C SER A 354 0.79 5.46 6.55
N ARG A 355 1.90 5.87 7.21
CA ARG A 355 2.84 4.97 7.90
C ARG A 355 2.12 4.19 8.99
N LEU A 356 1.36 4.87 9.86
CA LEU A 356 0.58 4.24 10.92
C LEU A 356 -0.43 3.22 10.36
N ARG A 357 -1.14 3.55 9.27
CA ARG A 357 -2.03 2.61 8.57
C ARG A 357 -1.30 1.38 8.04
N THR A 358 -0.04 1.51 7.64
CA THR A 358 0.79 0.39 7.19
C THR A 358 1.24 -0.48 8.38
N VAL A 359 1.62 0.11 9.50
CA VAL A 359 1.90 -0.61 10.76
C VAL A 359 0.65 -1.38 11.22
N MET A 360 -0.53 -0.75 11.21
CA MET A 360 -1.80 -1.42 11.50
C MET A 360 -2.16 -2.50 10.49
N ALA A 361 -1.75 -2.36 9.22
CA ALA A 361 -1.92 -3.43 8.24
C ALA A 361 -1.04 -4.64 8.60
N ARG A 362 0.22 -4.43 9.02
CA ARG A 362 1.11 -5.48 9.51
C ARG A 362 0.52 -6.21 10.73
N ALA A 363 0.00 -5.48 11.72
CA ALA A 363 -0.68 -6.08 12.87
C ALA A 363 -1.86 -6.99 12.46
N ARG A 364 -2.70 -6.54 11.53
CA ARG A 364 -3.82 -7.34 11.00
C ARG A 364 -3.37 -8.58 10.23
N THR A 365 -2.20 -8.53 9.59
CA THR A 365 -1.57 -9.70 8.95
C THR A 365 -1.04 -10.67 10.01
N GLY A 366 -0.42 -10.15 11.08
CA GLY A 366 -0.07 -10.89 12.30
C GLY A 366 -1.24 -11.72 12.86
N MET A 367 -2.40 -11.07 13.06
CA MET A 367 -3.61 -11.75 13.52
C MET A 367 -4.15 -12.80 12.54
N ALA A 368 -3.91 -12.63 11.24
CA ALA A 368 -4.28 -13.65 10.26
C ALA A 368 -3.41 -14.91 10.41
N PHE A 369 -2.12 -14.77 10.72
CA PHE A 369 -1.25 -15.92 11.02
C PHE A 369 -1.72 -16.67 12.25
N ILE A 370 -2.00 -15.95 13.34
CA ILE A 370 -2.49 -16.55 14.58
C ILE A 370 -3.76 -17.35 14.32
N ARG A 371 -4.69 -16.80 13.52
CA ARG A 371 -5.95 -17.49 13.18
C ARG A 371 -5.72 -18.72 12.30
N THR A 372 -4.78 -18.69 11.37
CA THR A 372 -4.41 -19.86 10.55
C THR A 372 -3.70 -20.92 11.39
N GLY A 373 -2.75 -20.53 12.23
CA GLY A 373 -2.09 -21.43 13.16
C GLY A 373 -3.07 -22.11 14.12
N PHE A 374 -3.99 -21.34 14.71
CA PHE A 374 -5.04 -21.89 15.58
C PHE A 374 -5.94 -22.88 14.84
N SER A 375 -6.32 -22.59 13.58
CA SER A 375 -7.13 -23.51 12.76
C SER A 375 -6.43 -24.84 12.51
N ILE A 376 -5.13 -24.82 12.18
CA ILE A 376 -4.35 -26.04 11.91
C ILE A 376 -4.12 -26.81 13.22
N MET A 377 -3.75 -26.10 14.29
CA MET A 377 -3.55 -26.69 15.62
C MET A 377 -4.82 -27.36 16.14
N THR A 378 -5.98 -26.71 16.01
CA THR A 378 -7.27 -27.25 16.46
C THR A 378 -7.65 -28.51 15.69
N VAL A 379 -7.37 -28.55 14.37
CA VAL A 379 -7.58 -29.76 13.57
C VAL A 379 -6.68 -30.89 14.04
N GLY A 380 -5.37 -30.64 14.19
CA GLY A 380 -4.42 -31.65 14.65
C GLY A 380 -4.77 -32.19 16.04
N ALA A 381 -5.03 -31.31 17.01
CA ALA A 381 -5.43 -31.70 18.36
C ALA A 381 -6.80 -32.41 18.38
N GLY A 382 -7.76 -31.96 17.59
CA GLY A 382 -9.08 -32.57 17.51
C GLY A 382 -9.05 -33.99 16.93
N LEU A 383 -8.26 -34.20 15.86
CA LEU A 383 -8.04 -35.53 15.30
C LEU A 383 -7.31 -36.44 16.28
N TYR A 384 -6.26 -35.94 16.93
CA TYR A 384 -5.52 -36.68 17.96
C TYR A 384 -6.45 -37.16 19.09
N ILE A 385 -7.16 -36.23 19.74
CA ILE A 385 -8.04 -36.55 20.90
C ILE A 385 -9.18 -37.49 20.48
N TYR A 386 -9.84 -37.24 19.35
CA TYR A 386 -11.00 -38.04 18.93
C TYR A 386 -10.61 -39.49 18.61
N PHE A 387 -9.50 -39.70 17.91
CA PHE A 387 -9.07 -41.04 17.50
C PHE A 387 -8.29 -41.80 18.58
N GLU A 388 -7.61 -41.08 19.47
CA GLU A 388 -7.06 -41.67 20.71
C GLU A 388 -8.20 -42.19 21.61
N PHE A 389 -9.25 -41.40 21.81
CA PHE A 389 -10.42 -41.81 22.60
C PHE A 389 -11.17 -43.02 22.00
N THR A 390 -11.21 -43.14 20.68
CA THR A 390 -11.87 -44.27 19.99
C THR A 390 -10.99 -45.51 19.83
N GLY A 391 -9.74 -45.49 20.33
CA GLY A 391 -8.84 -46.64 20.35
C GLY A 391 -8.19 -46.97 18.99
N HIS A 392 -8.34 -46.11 17.98
CA HIS A 392 -7.74 -46.28 16.66
C HIS A 392 -6.40 -45.53 16.57
N VAL A 393 -5.40 -46.03 17.32
CA VAL A 393 -4.08 -45.40 17.43
C VAL A 393 -3.10 -46.07 16.46
N ASP A 394 -2.86 -45.42 15.32
CA ASP A 394 -1.72 -45.72 14.45
C ASP A 394 -0.59 -44.70 14.69
N ILE A 395 0.65 -45.19 14.67
CA ILE A 395 1.85 -44.36 14.86
C ILE A 395 1.95 -43.28 13.77
N LEU A 396 1.65 -43.62 12.51
CA LEU A 396 1.72 -42.67 11.39
C LEU A 396 0.71 -41.51 11.54
N TRP A 397 -0.53 -41.81 11.94
CA TRP A 397 -1.55 -40.79 12.18
C TRP A 397 -1.20 -39.92 13.38
N THR A 398 -0.63 -40.50 14.43
CA THR A 398 -0.17 -39.77 15.61
C THR A 398 0.94 -38.76 15.26
N ILE A 399 1.92 -39.18 14.45
CA ILE A 399 2.99 -38.29 13.97
C ILE A 399 2.41 -37.15 13.13
N PHE A 400 1.45 -37.47 12.25
CA PHE A 400 0.79 -36.46 11.41
C PHE A 400 0.02 -35.43 12.24
N ASP A 401 -0.79 -35.89 13.21
CA ASP A 401 -1.58 -35.01 14.07
C ASP A 401 -0.67 -34.13 14.95
N ALA A 402 0.41 -34.70 15.49
CA ALA A 402 1.44 -33.94 16.22
C ALA A 402 2.14 -32.89 15.33
N ALA A 403 2.45 -33.23 14.07
CA ALA A 403 3.04 -32.30 13.12
C ALA A 403 2.10 -31.10 12.84
N LEU A 404 0.79 -31.34 12.70
CA LEU A 404 -0.20 -30.25 12.54
C LEU A 404 -0.23 -29.33 13.76
N VAL A 405 -0.18 -29.88 14.98
CA VAL A 405 -0.11 -29.08 16.22
C VAL A 405 1.15 -28.22 16.24
N ILE A 406 2.32 -28.79 15.93
CA ILE A 406 3.60 -28.07 15.91
C ILE A 406 3.60 -26.97 14.85
N ILE A 407 3.12 -27.24 13.63
CA ILE A 407 2.99 -26.25 12.55
C ILE A 407 2.03 -25.12 12.97
N GLY A 408 0.91 -25.46 13.60
CA GLY A 408 -0.05 -24.51 14.11
C GLY A 408 0.55 -23.57 15.16
N LEU A 409 1.30 -24.14 16.12
CA LEU A 409 2.01 -23.38 17.15
C LEU A 409 3.07 -22.45 16.56
N TYR A 410 3.85 -22.94 15.59
CA TYR A 410 4.85 -22.15 14.88
C TYR A 410 4.23 -20.90 14.24
N LEU A 411 3.10 -21.05 13.54
CA LEU A 411 2.39 -19.93 12.91
C LEU A 411 1.80 -18.95 13.94
N ILE A 412 1.38 -19.41 15.12
CA ILE A 412 0.93 -18.55 16.21
C ILE A 412 2.10 -17.69 16.73
N VAL A 413 3.25 -18.31 16.98
CA VAL A 413 4.46 -17.61 17.46
C VAL A 413 4.95 -16.59 16.43
N ASP A 414 5.01 -16.97 15.16
CA ASP A 414 5.39 -16.05 14.07
C ASP A 414 4.38 -14.90 13.93
N GLY A 415 3.09 -15.17 14.06
CA GLY A 415 2.04 -14.16 14.10
C GLY A 415 2.17 -13.17 15.27
N LEU A 416 2.52 -13.65 16.46
CA LEU A 416 2.78 -12.83 17.64
C LEU A 416 4.01 -11.94 17.47
N ARG A 417 5.10 -12.46 16.88
CA ARG A 417 6.31 -11.68 16.54
C ARG A 417 5.99 -10.47 15.63
N TRP A 418 4.93 -10.57 14.83
CA TRP A 418 4.49 -9.49 13.94
C TRP A 418 3.50 -8.53 14.60
N TYR A 419 2.58 -9.08 15.40
CA TYR A 419 1.54 -8.33 16.07
C TYR A 419 2.10 -7.43 17.17
N LEU A 420 2.95 -7.96 18.06
CA LEU A 420 3.40 -7.25 19.25
C LEU A 420 4.18 -5.95 18.97
N PRO A 421 5.17 -5.92 18.04
CA PRO A 421 5.88 -4.68 17.74
C PRO A 421 4.97 -3.64 17.07
N ALA A 422 4.06 -4.09 16.21
CA ALA A 422 3.14 -3.18 15.52
C ALA A 422 2.12 -2.56 16.50
N GLU A 423 1.65 -3.33 17.48
CA GLU A 423 0.76 -2.82 18.53
C GLU A 423 1.50 -1.86 19.49
N ARG A 424 2.77 -2.13 19.80
CA ARG A 424 3.61 -1.19 20.55
C ARG A 424 3.73 0.17 19.85
N VAL A 425 4.06 0.17 18.55
CA VAL A 425 4.16 1.39 17.74
C VAL A 425 2.82 2.12 17.64
N LYS A 426 1.70 1.39 17.58
CA LYS A 426 0.36 1.99 17.61
C LYS A 426 0.10 2.69 18.95
N ARG A 427 0.39 2.04 20.08
CA ARG A 427 0.18 2.60 21.43
C ARG A 427 1.08 3.80 21.71
N SER A 428 2.31 3.81 21.19
CA SER A 428 3.22 4.95 21.31
C SER A 428 2.91 6.08 20.32
N SER A 429 1.88 5.95 19.47
CA SER A 429 1.58 6.95 18.46
C SER A 429 0.71 8.06 19.06
N PRO A 430 1.11 9.34 18.94
CA PRO A 430 0.30 10.46 19.41
C PRO A 430 -1.03 10.63 18.65
N LEU A 431 -1.20 9.92 17.53
CA LEU A 431 -2.45 9.89 16.76
C LEU A 431 -3.51 8.95 17.37
N VAL A 432 -3.16 8.16 18.37
CA VAL A 432 -4.01 7.14 19.01
C VAL A 432 -4.15 7.40 20.51
N ASP A 433 -3.51 8.46 21.03
CA ASP A 433 -3.65 8.87 22.43
C ASP A 433 -5.05 9.46 22.69
N GLY A 434 -5.58 9.26 23.90
CA GLY A 434 -6.96 9.61 24.28
C GLY A 434 -7.25 11.11 24.29
N SER A 435 -6.20 11.92 24.30
CA SER A 435 -6.22 13.36 24.03
C SER A 435 -5.68 13.61 22.63
N PHE A 436 -6.56 13.60 21.64
CA PHE A 436 -6.16 13.95 20.28
C PHE A 436 -5.89 15.45 20.22
N GLU A 437 -4.61 15.83 20.35
CA GLU A 437 -4.15 17.21 20.17
C GLU A 437 -4.02 17.52 18.69
N ILE A 438 -4.95 18.31 18.15
CA ILE A 438 -4.71 19.01 16.90
C ILE A 438 -4.02 20.31 17.27
N ALA A 439 -2.74 20.43 16.93
CA ALA A 439 -2.13 21.75 16.88
C ALA A 439 -2.81 22.55 15.76
N ASP A 440 -3.55 23.60 16.13
CA ASP A 440 -3.98 24.67 15.25
C ASP A 440 -2.70 25.26 14.66
N ALA A 441 -2.41 24.83 13.45
CA ALA A 441 -1.15 25.07 12.83
C ALA A 441 -1.12 26.53 12.35
N ASP A 442 -0.61 27.40 13.21
CA ASP A 442 -0.21 28.74 12.84
C ASP A 442 1.21 28.68 12.29
N TYR A 443 1.31 28.46 10.98
CA TYR A 443 2.59 28.38 10.27
C TYR A 443 3.34 29.73 10.21
N SER A 444 2.81 30.81 10.81
CA SER A 444 3.59 32.03 11.07
C SER A 444 4.46 31.91 12.33
N GLN A 445 4.27 30.89 13.16
CA GLN A 445 4.95 30.73 14.44
C GLN A 445 5.72 29.39 14.52
N PRO A 446 6.77 29.27 15.37
CA PRO A 446 7.45 28.01 15.60
C PRO A 446 6.49 26.93 16.11
N LYS A 447 6.74 25.66 15.76
CA LYS A 447 5.87 24.51 16.11
C LYS A 447 5.59 24.38 17.62
N SER A 448 6.50 24.87 18.45
CA SER A 448 6.34 24.94 19.91
C SER A 448 5.26 25.94 20.35
N ALA A 449 5.04 26.99 19.57
CA ALA A 449 4.06 28.05 19.84
C ALA A 449 2.68 27.79 19.22
N TRP A 450 2.52 26.71 18.45
CA TRP A 450 1.23 26.37 17.87
C TRP A 450 0.20 26.08 18.95
N LYS A 451 -0.93 26.76 18.87
CA LYS A 451 -2.05 26.56 19.79
C LYS A 451 -2.52 25.12 19.65
N ARG A 452 -2.58 24.38 20.77
CA ARG A 452 -3.00 22.97 20.75
C ARG A 452 -4.42 22.86 21.25
N THR A 453 -5.28 22.37 20.38
CA THR A 453 -6.69 22.18 20.69
C THR A 453 -6.85 20.71 21.06
N ASN A 454 -7.12 20.49 22.34
CA ASN A 454 -7.34 19.17 22.91
C ASN A 454 -8.78 18.75 22.60
N TYR A 455 -8.94 17.65 21.86
CA TYR A 455 -10.23 16.98 21.69
C TYR A 455 -10.26 15.78 22.64
N PRO A 456 -10.80 15.93 23.86
CA PRO A 456 -11.03 14.78 24.72
C PRO A 456 -12.06 13.86 24.08
N HIS A 457 -11.87 12.56 24.20
CA HIS A 457 -12.94 11.60 23.94
C HIS A 457 -14.05 11.83 24.97
N GLU A 458 -15.19 12.38 24.56
CA GLU A 458 -16.43 12.11 25.30
C GLU A 458 -16.70 10.60 25.18
N HIS A 459 -16.95 9.98 26.33
CA HIS A 459 -17.01 8.53 26.57
C HIS A 459 -18.03 7.78 25.71
#